data_AF-A0A5J4UQX6-F1
#
_entry.id   AF-A0A5J4UQX6-F1
#
_cell.length_a   1.000
_cell.length_b   1.000
_cell.length_c   1.000
_cell.angle_alpha   90.00
_cell.angle_beta   90.00
_cell.angle_gamma   90.00
#
_symmetry.space_group_name_H-M   'P 1'
#
loop_
_entity.id
_entity.type
_entity.pdbx_description
1 polymer ?
#
loop_
_entity_poly.entity_id
_entity_poly.type
_entity_poly.pdbx_seq_one_letter_code
_entity_poly.pdbx_strand_id
1 'polypeptide(L)'
;MQRLKIRENQLPMVEQEFLHQWRIHIRAASHQRQLLHHSICELQPNSAVLIGDYKQNIKLEMRREEEGKFFFEKVPVSVLSFVAHIRRCDGSRIKRVFTVFSRVLNKSAQVVKKCLKMILDLDEMKDINHIDWWSDGGSSFRNIEYLTALSSQNSPLVQRKMIKDYNTAEEKSDSETDSGEESDSEEKSDSETDSGEESDSEEKSDSESDSKEESDEDEDEDTGSSDESIQSKKTWIDEDQRQFTINFFVPSHGKSECDSVFGQYSQILKQNLPKSGICSMSELIQFFKRETDILLESSDNQSPQHSFFEFDCESLQETAQKLDIKGFMTHLHYHVTD
;
A
#
# COMPACT_ATOMS: atom_id res chain seq x y z
N MET A 1 28.30 -13.79 2.70
CA MET A 1 29.07 -13.43 3.90
C MET A 1 29.37 -14.65 4.77
N GLN A 2 28.38 -15.33 5.36
CA GLN A 2 28.61 -16.61 6.08
C GLN A 2 29.28 -17.70 5.22
N ARG A 3 28.92 -17.81 3.93
CA ARG A 3 29.53 -18.77 3.01
C ARG A 3 31.01 -18.49 2.64
N LEU A 4 31.54 -17.29 2.91
CA LEU A 4 32.90 -16.90 2.49
C LEU A 4 33.87 -16.63 3.65
N LYS A 5 33.42 -16.68 4.92
CA LYS A 5 34.23 -16.37 6.12
C LYS A 5 35.04 -15.06 6.01
N ILE A 6 34.53 -14.08 5.28
CA ILE A 6 35.16 -12.77 5.14
C ILE A 6 34.88 -11.98 6.43
N ARG A 7 35.94 -11.47 7.08
CA ARG A 7 35.81 -10.58 8.22
C ARG A 7 35.45 -9.17 7.74
N GLU A 8 34.65 -8.45 8.52
CA GLU A 8 34.16 -7.12 8.15
C GLU A 8 35.29 -6.12 7.82
N ASN A 9 36.40 -6.18 8.55
CA ASN A 9 37.58 -5.36 8.32
C ASN A 9 38.35 -5.70 7.03
N GLN A 10 37.98 -6.76 6.32
CA GLN A 10 38.56 -7.16 5.03
C GLN A 10 37.76 -6.63 3.84
N LEU A 11 36.57 -6.05 4.09
CA LEU A 11 35.73 -5.49 3.04
C LEU A 11 36.20 -4.08 2.66
N PRO A 12 36.05 -3.65 1.40
CA PRO A 12 36.18 -2.25 1.02
C PRO A 12 35.28 -1.35 1.89
N MET A 13 35.72 -0.11 2.16
CA MET A 13 34.98 0.84 3.00
C MET A 13 33.52 1.03 2.57
N VAL A 14 33.27 1.04 1.25
CA VAL A 14 31.90 1.16 0.69
C VAL A 14 31.02 -0.03 1.08
N GLU A 15 31.59 -1.25 1.09
CA GLU A 15 30.87 -2.46 1.48
C GLU A 15 30.65 -2.53 2.99
N GLN A 16 31.60 -2.02 3.80
CA GLN A 16 31.42 -1.89 5.24
C GLN A 16 30.27 -0.93 5.57
N GLU A 17 30.20 0.22 4.90
CA GLU A 17 29.09 1.16 5.06
C GLU A 17 27.76 0.52 4.66
N PHE A 18 27.72 -0.19 3.51
CA PHE A 18 26.51 -0.91 3.10
C PHE A 18 26.08 -1.96 4.14
N LEU A 19 27.03 -2.71 4.70
CA LEU A 19 26.76 -3.70 5.74
C LEU A 19 26.23 -3.04 7.02
N HIS A 20 26.81 -1.91 7.42
CA HIS A 20 26.36 -1.13 8.57
C HIS A 20 24.92 -0.65 8.39
N GLN A 21 24.62 -0.02 7.24
CA GLN A 21 23.26 0.42 6.90
C GLN A 21 22.28 -0.75 6.86
N TRP A 22 22.68 -1.88 6.28
CA TRP A 22 21.87 -3.10 6.27
C TRP A 22 21.60 -3.62 7.68
N ARG A 23 22.57 -3.62 8.60
CA ARG A 23 22.37 -4.04 10.00
C ARG A 23 21.40 -3.13 10.74
N ILE A 24 21.54 -1.80 10.61
CA ILE A 24 20.59 -0.82 11.17
C ILE A 24 19.19 -1.13 10.64
N HIS A 25 19.08 -1.33 9.33
CA HIS A 25 17.84 -1.64 8.66
C HIS A 25 17.18 -2.93 9.19
N ILE A 26 17.93 -4.02 9.33
CA ILE A 26 17.43 -5.30 9.86
C ILE A 26 16.93 -5.15 11.30
N ARG A 27 17.68 -4.43 12.15
CA ARG A 27 17.27 -4.18 13.55
C ARG A 27 15.97 -3.38 13.59
N ALA A 28 15.86 -2.32 12.80
CA ALA A 28 14.64 -1.51 12.69
C ALA A 28 13.44 -2.35 12.20
N ALA A 29 13.63 -3.17 11.17
CA ALA A 29 12.59 -4.07 10.66
C ALA A 29 12.12 -5.08 11.72
N SER A 30 13.07 -5.68 12.46
CA SER A 30 12.77 -6.63 13.53
C SER A 30 11.96 -5.96 14.65
N HIS A 31 12.42 -4.79 15.11
CA HIS A 31 11.76 -4.03 16.16
C HIS A 31 10.32 -3.62 15.75
N GLN A 32 10.11 -3.14 14.52
CA GLN A 32 8.77 -2.80 14.04
C GLN A 32 7.82 -4.01 13.97
N ARG A 33 8.32 -5.19 13.61
CA ARG A 33 7.51 -6.42 13.66
C ARG A 33 7.14 -6.79 15.09
N GLN A 34 8.07 -6.65 16.03
CA GLN A 34 7.77 -6.85 17.45
C GLN A 34 6.69 -5.89 17.94
N LEU A 35 6.77 -4.61 17.54
CA LEU A 35 5.74 -3.62 17.86
C LEU A 35 4.37 -3.96 17.24
N LEU A 36 4.33 -4.39 15.97
CA LEU A 36 3.10 -4.86 15.35
C LEU A 36 2.48 -6.03 16.12
N HIS A 37 3.30 -7.05 16.43
CA HIS A 37 2.84 -8.22 17.18
C HIS A 37 2.36 -7.82 18.58
N HIS A 38 3.06 -6.89 19.24
CA HIS A 38 2.64 -6.35 20.52
C HIS A 38 1.27 -5.65 20.42
N SER A 39 1.06 -4.78 19.41
CA SER A 39 -0.26 -4.15 19.15
C SER A 39 -1.36 -5.18 18.93
N ILE A 40 -1.09 -6.28 18.22
CA ILE A 40 -2.07 -7.36 18.00
C ILE A 40 -2.35 -8.13 19.31
N CYS A 41 -1.31 -8.44 20.09
CA CYS A 41 -1.44 -9.20 21.33
C CYS A 41 -2.18 -8.40 22.41
N GLU A 42 -1.85 -7.13 22.56
CA GLU A 42 -2.38 -6.20 23.56
C GLU A 42 -3.60 -5.39 23.08
N LEU A 43 -4.23 -5.83 21.99
CA LEU A 43 -5.40 -5.17 21.41
C LEU A 43 -6.50 -5.01 22.48
N GLN A 44 -7.02 -3.80 22.67
CA GLN A 44 -8.03 -3.49 23.69
C GLN A 44 -9.46 -3.70 23.15
N PRO A 45 -10.49 -3.88 23.99
CA PRO A 45 -11.86 -3.88 23.52
C PRO A 45 -12.19 -2.63 22.70
N ASN A 46 -13.00 -2.78 21.65
CA ASN A 46 -13.36 -1.73 20.69
C ASN A 46 -12.18 -1.18 19.88
N SER A 47 -11.11 -1.96 19.72
CA SER A 47 -9.96 -1.55 18.93
C SER A 47 -9.59 -2.56 17.85
N ALA A 48 -8.89 -2.08 16.83
CA ALA A 48 -8.39 -2.91 15.74
C ALA A 48 -6.96 -2.56 15.35
N VAL A 49 -6.19 -3.55 14.90
CA VAL A 49 -4.97 -3.34 14.13
C VAL A 49 -5.31 -3.59 12.67
N LEU A 50 -5.07 -2.61 11.80
CA LEU A 50 -5.27 -2.72 10.36
C LEU A 50 -3.92 -2.69 9.65
N ILE A 51 -3.59 -3.76 8.93
CA ILE A 51 -2.41 -3.83 8.07
C ILE A 51 -2.89 -3.68 6.63
N GLY A 52 -2.53 -2.59 5.97
CA GLY A 52 -2.94 -2.30 4.59
C GLY A 52 -1.79 -2.37 3.61
N ASP A 53 -2.02 -3.04 2.47
CA ASP A 53 -1.07 -3.09 1.37
C ASP A 53 -1.78 -3.22 0.01
N TYR A 54 -1.06 -2.83 -1.05
CA TYR A 54 -1.55 -2.76 -2.41
C TYR A 54 -0.77 -3.68 -3.34
N LYS A 55 -1.50 -4.56 -4.04
CA LYS A 55 -0.98 -5.37 -5.13
C LYS A 55 -1.57 -4.87 -6.45
N GLN A 56 -0.69 -4.52 -7.39
CA GLN A 56 -1.10 -4.45 -8.80
C GLN A 56 -0.98 -5.85 -9.41
N ASN A 57 -1.57 -6.03 -10.59
CA ASN A 57 -1.25 -7.11 -11.55
C ASN A 57 -2.23 -8.28 -11.63
N ILE A 58 -3.43 -8.21 -11.04
CA ILE A 58 -4.49 -9.10 -11.53
C ILE A 58 -4.97 -8.54 -12.86
N LYS A 59 -4.77 -9.27 -13.95
CA LYS A 59 -5.27 -8.89 -15.27
C LYS A 59 -6.65 -9.52 -15.44
N LEU A 60 -7.68 -8.78 -15.82
CA LEU A 60 -8.98 -9.37 -16.19
C LEU A 60 -8.89 -10.06 -17.56
N GLU A 61 -9.91 -10.87 -17.89
CA GLU A 61 -9.93 -11.74 -19.07
C GLU A 61 -8.83 -12.82 -19.00
N MET A 62 -8.69 -13.45 -17.83
CA MET A 62 -7.73 -14.54 -17.64
C MET A 62 -8.30 -15.82 -18.21
N ARG A 63 -7.70 -16.37 -19.27
CA ARG A 63 -7.91 -17.75 -19.72
C ARG A 63 -6.69 -18.60 -19.36
N ARG A 64 -6.90 -19.93 -19.32
CA ARG A 64 -5.85 -20.89 -18.94
C ARG A 64 -4.76 -21.02 -20.01
N GLU A 65 -5.14 -20.87 -21.27
CA GLU A 65 -4.26 -20.94 -22.43
C GLU A 65 -4.54 -19.72 -23.31
N GLU A 66 -3.49 -18.96 -23.65
CA GLU A 66 -3.60 -17.74 -24.45
C GLU A 66 -2.36 -17.54 -25.32
N GLU A 67 -2.57 -16.95 -26.50
CA GLU A 67 -1.48 -16.48 -27.34
C GLU A 67 -0.88 -15.19 -26.76
N GLY A 68 0.45 -15.05 -26.81
CA GLY A 68 1.18 -13.95 -26.15
C GLY A 68 0.72 -12.54 -26.54
N LYS A 69 0.09 -12.38 -27.71
CA LYS A 69 -0.44 -11.09 -28.16
C LYS A 69 -1.62 -10.59 -27.31
N PHE A 70 -2.52 -11.48 -26.88
CA PHE A 70 -3.70 -11.11 -26.10
C PHE A 70 -3.38 -10.80 -24.63
N PHE A 71 -2.16 -11.11 -24.17
CA PHE A 71 -1.72 -10.84 -22.80
C PHE A 71 -1.55 -9.34 -22.48
N PHE A 72 -1.29 -8.52 -23.50
CA PHE A 72 -1.05 -7.08 -23.36
C PHE A 72 -2.33 -6.24 -23.43
N GLU A 73 -3.41 -6.77 -24.00
CA GLU A 73 -4.70 -6.06 -24.14
C GLU A 73 -5.56 -6.14 -22.87
N LYS A 74 -5.12 -6.91 -21.86
CA LYS A 74 -5.91 -7.16 -20.66
C LYS A 74 -6.08 -5.94 -19.79
N VAL A 75 -7.28 -5.78 -19.25
CA VAL A 75 -7.59 -4.73 -18.29
C VAL A 75 -6.95 -5.05 -16.94
N PRO A 76 -5.96 -4.27 -16.48
CA PRO A 76 -5.38 -4.47 -15.16
C PRO A 76 -6.41 -4.12 -14.07
N VAL A 77 -6.33 -4.86 -12.97
CA VAL A 77 -7.09 -4.66 -11.75
C VAL A 77 -6.11 -4.43 -10.61
N SER A 78 -6.43 -3.38 -9.87
CA SER A 78 -5.82 -3.10 -8.59
C SER A 78 -6.45 -3.90 -7.47
N VAL A 79 -5.63 -4.32 -6.53
CA VAL A 79 -6.05 -5.07 -5.34
C VAL A 79 -5.51 -4.37 -4.11
N LEU A 80 -6.41 -3.81 -3.30
CA LEU A 80 -6.08 -3.25 -2.00
C LEU A 80 -6.60 -4.21 -0.94
N SER A 81 -5.71 -4.73 -0.11
CA SER A 81 -6.08 -5.64 0.99
C SER A 81 -5.78 -5.00 2.33
N PHE A 82 -6.68 -5.25 3.29
CA PHE A 82 -6.52 -4.92 4.69
C PHE A 82 -6.64 -6.21 5.50
N VAL A 83 -5.60 -6.56 6.23
CA VAL A 83 -5.67 -7.60 7.28
C VAL A 83 -6.01 -6.91 8.58
N ALA A 84 -7.19 -7.21 9.11
CA ALA A 84 -7.73 -6.63 10.32
C ALA A 84 -7.69 -7.64 11.47
N HIS A 85 -7.03 -7.26 12.56
CA HIS A 85 -7.16 -7.90 13.86
C HIS A 85 -8.08 -7.03 14.70
N ILE A 86 -9.24 -7.55 15.08
CA ILE A 86 -10.32 -6.78 15.72
C ILE A 86 -10.59 -7.38 17.08
N ARG A 87 -10.72 -6.52 18.11
CA ARG A 87 -11.24 -6.92 19.41
C ARG A 87 -12.53 -6.17 19.71
N ARG A 88 -13.64 -6.90 19.74
CA ARG A 88 -14.98 -6.34 19.95
C ARG A 88 -15.24 -5.99 21.42
N CYS A 89 -16.36 -5.31 21.68
CA CYS A 89 -16.81 -4.91 23.02
C CYS A 89 -17.03 -6.11 23.95
N ASP A 90 -17.48 -7.24 23.40
CA ASP A 90 -17.66 -8.51 24.12
C ASP A 90 -16.34 -9.22 24.44
N GLY A 91 -15.21 -8.65 24.02
CA GLY A 91 -13.87 -9.20 24.21
C GLY A 91 -13.45 -10.24 23.18
N SER A 92 -14.33 -10.63 22.24
CA SER A 92 -14.00 -11.57 21.17
C SER A 92 -12.93 -10.99 20.24
N ARG A 93 -12.02 -11.87 19.81
CA ARG A 93 -10.95 -11.54 18.85
C ARG A 93 -11.28 -12.14 17.49
N ILE A 94 -11.18 -11.32 16.45
CA ILE A 94 -11.49 -11.72 15.08
C ILE A 94 -10.35 -11.28 14.19
N LYS A 95 -9.94 -12.20 13.31
CA LYS A 95 -9.07 -11.88 12.19
C LYS A 95 -9.90 -11.86 10.90
N ARG A 96 -9.76 -10.80 10.12
CA ARG A 96 -10.54 -10.57 8.90
C ARG A 96 -9.62 -10.07 7.79
N VAL A 97 -9.83 -10.57 6.58
CA VAL A 97 -9.17 -10.05 5.38
C VAL A 97 -10.21 -9.32 4.55
N PHE A 98 -10.04 -8.02 4.38
CA PHE A 98 -10.85 -7.22 3.48
C PHE A 98 -10.07 -6.97 2.20
N THR A 99 -10.61 -7.34 1.05
CA THR A 99 -9.97 -7.12 -0.24
C THR A 99 -10.90 -6.32 -1.15
N VAL A 100 -10.39 -5.19 -1.63
CA VAL A 100 -11.08 -4.30 -2.56
C VAL A 100 -10.43 -4.43 -3.93
N PHE A 101 -11.20 -4.87 -4.92
CA PHE A 101 -10.80 -4.88 -6.31
C PHE A 101 -11.27 -3.61 -7.01
N SER A 102 -10.40 -3.02 -7.83
CA SER A 102 -10.71 -1.76 -8.50
C SER A 102 -10.08 -1.68 -9.88
N ARG A 103 -10.83 -1.12 -10.84
CA ARG A 103 -10.32 -0.74 -12.17
C ARG A 103 -9.47 0.53 -12.13
N VAL A 104 -9.61 1.32 -11.06
CA VAL A 104 -8.80 2.51 -10.82
C VAL A 104 -7.39 2.09 -10.39
N LEU A 105 -6.43 2.18 -11.32
CA LEU A 105 -5.02 1.84 -11.08
C LEU A 105 -4.28 2.90 -10.27
N ASN A 106 -4.88 4.07 -10.09
CA ASN A 106 -4.30 5.17 -9.33
C ASN A 106 -4.25 4.77 -7.84
N LYS A 107 -3.05 4.80 -7.27
CA LYS A 107 -2.79 4.49 -5.86
C LYS A 107 -2.82 5.75 -4.98
N SER A 108 -3.65 6.72 -5.33
CA SER A 108 -3.71 7.98 -4.60
C SER A 108 -4.25 7.76 -3.19
N ALA A 109 -3.83 8.64 -2.29
CA ALA A 109 -4.39 8.75 -0.95
C ALA A 109 -5.93 8.79 -0.93
N GLN A 110 -6.54 9.43 -1.93
CA GLN A 110 -7.99 9.56 -2.02
C GLN A 110 -8.67 8.22 -2.32
N VAL A 111 -8.12 7.41 -3.23
CA VAL A 111 -8.66 6.08 -3.54
C VAL A 111 -8.58 5.22 -2.28
N VAL A 112 -7.41 5.18 -1.63
CA VAL A 112 -7.20 4.43 -0.39
C VAL A 112 -8.16 4.90 0.71
N LYS A 113 -8.35 6.21 0.89
CA LYS A 113 -9.28 6.76 1.89
C LYS A 113 -10.72 6.31 1.62
N LYS A 114 -11.18 6.34 0.37
CA LYS A 114 -12.52 5.88 0.00
C LYS A 114 -12.67 4.37 0.24
N CYS A 115 -11.69 3.57 -0.17
CA CYS A 115 -11.70 2.13 0.08
C CYS A 115 -11.70 1.79 1.57
N LEU A 116 -10.87 2.48 2.37
CA LEU A 116 -10.86 2.26 3.82
C LEU A 116 -12.19 2.68 4.44
N LYS A 117 -12.76 3.84 4.06
CA LYS A 117 -14.07 4.27 4.57
C LYS A 117 -15.15 3.22 4.30
N MET A 118 -15.19 2.62 3.10
CA MET A 118 -16.07 1.50 2.80
C MET A 118 -15.95 0.33 3.78
N ILE A 119 -14.72 0.00 4.21
CA ILE A 119 -14.47 -1.07 5.19
C ILE A 119 -14.87 -0.63 6.60
N LEU A 120 -14.60 0.62 6.98
CA LEU A 120 -14.95 1.16 8.29
C LEU A 120 -16.46 1.33 8.47
N ASP A 121 -17.22 1.52 7.39
CA ASP A 121 -18.68 1.64 7.42
C ASP A 121 -19.39 0.28 7.61
N LEU A 122 -18.66 -0.84 7.55
CA LEU A 122 -19.20 -2.18 7.80
C LEU A 122 -19.67 -2.32 9.25
N ASP A 123 -20.77 -3.07 9.45
CA ASP A 123 -21.34 -3.31 10.78
C ASP A 123 -20.32 -3.86 11.78
N GLU A 124 -19.40 -4.71 11.33
CA GLU A 124 -18.35 -5.29 12.18
C GLU A 124 -17.29 -4.28 12.66
N MET A 125 -17.21 -3.10 12.03
CA MET A 125 -16.27 -2.02 12.34
C MET A 125 -16.95 -0.83 13.04
N LYS A 126 -18.28 -0.83 13.21
CA LYS A 126 -19.04 0.29 13.78
C LYS A 126 -18.66 0.59 15.23
N ASP A 127 -18.41 -0.44 16.03
CA ASP A 127 -18.08 -0.29 17.45
C ASP A 127 -16.58 -0.02 17.69
N ILE A 128 -15.78 0.04 16.62
CA ILE A 128 -14.34 0.25 16.73
C ILE A 128 -14.05 1.74 16.82
N ASN A 129 -13.47 2.14 17.96
CA ASN A 129 -13.12 3.53 18.25
C ASN A 129 -11.61 3.81 18.20
N HIS A 130 -10.77 2.77 18.20
CA HIS A 130 -9.32 2.90 18.14
C HIS A 130 -8.72 1.97 17.08
N ILE A 131 -7.89 2.51 16.19
CA ILE A 131 -7.32 1.78 15.07
C ILE A 131 -5.81 2.03 14.99
N ASP A 132 -5.03 0.97 15.19
CA ASP A 132 -3.60 0.94 14.90
C ASP A 132 -3.41 0.60 13.42
N TRP A 133 -3.12 1.61 12.59
CA TRP A 133 -2.82 1.43 11.18
C TRP A 133 -1.35 1.07 10.95
N TRP A 134 -1.10 0.10 10.08
CA TRP A 134 0.21 -0.35 9.63
C TRP A 134 0.25 -0.46 8.10
N SER A 135 1.32 0.04 7.49
CA SER A 135 1.56 -0.09 6.05
C SER A 135 3.06 -0.06 5.75
N ASP A 136 3.48 -0.60 4.61
CA ASP A 136 4.89 -0.81 4.27
C ASP A 136 5.64 0.43 3.76
N GLY A 137 5.03 1.63 3.80
CA GLY A 137 5.70 2.85 3.35
C GLY A 137 6.05 2.86 1.86
N GLY A 138 5.67 1.83 1.10
CA GLY A 138 6.13 1.60 -0.26
C GLY A 138 5.72 2.75 -1.19
N SER A 139 6.52 3.05 -2.20
CA SER A 139 6.24 4.12 -3.18
C SER A 139 4.90 3.98 -3.89
N SER A 140 4.39 2.74 -3.95
CA SER A 140 3.06 2.40 -4.44
C SER A 140 1.96 3.00 -3.57
N PHE A 141 2.07 2.88 -2.26
CA PHE A 141 1.06 3.37 -1.34
C PHE A 141 1.54 4.75 -0.88
N ARG A 142 0.92 5.81 -1.41
CA ARG A 142 1.29 7.22 -1.13
C ARG A 142 0.94 7.60 0.30
N ASN A 143 1.54 6.90 1.26
CA ASN A 143 1.30 6.94 2.69
C ASN A 143 1.39 8.35 3.23
N ILE A 144 2.35 9.14 2.77
CA ILE A 144 2.52 10.53 3.21
C ILE A 144 1.37 11.42 2.73
N GLU A 145 0.90 11.24 1.48
CA GLU A 145 -0.29 11.95 1.00
C GLU A 145 -1.55 11.49 1.75
N TYR A 146 -1.63 10.19 2.04
CA TYR A 146 -2.74 9.58 2.77
C TYR A 146 -2.80 10.09 4.21
N LEU A 147 -1.67 10.10 4.90
CA LEU A 147 -1.48 10.76 6.18
C LEU A 147 -1.95 12.19 6.12
N THR A 148 -1.51 12.97 5.13
CA THR A 148 -1.88 14.37 5.03
C THR A 148 -3.39 14.55 4.77
N ALA A 149 -4.01 13.65 4.00
CA ALA A 149 -5.44 13.64 3.72
C ALA A 149 -6.30 13.17 4.92
N LEU A 150 -5.77 12.32 5.79
CA LEU A 150 -6.38 11.97 7.07
C LEU A 150 -6.17 13.07 8.12
N SER A 151 -5.04 13.77 8.03
CA SER A 151 -4.61 14.80 8.98
C SER A 151 -5.36 16.13 8.85
N SER A 152 -6.24 16.23 7.87
CA SER A 152 -6.67 17.50 7.32
C SER A 152 -8.16 17.72 7.42
N GLN A 153 -8.64 17.98 8.64
CA GLN A 153 -9.85 18.81 8.76
C GLN A 153 -9.57 20.27 8.33
N ASN A 154 -8.29 20.70 8.27
CA ASN A 154 -7.87 22.05 7.86
C ASN A 154 -6.51 22.08 7.11
N SER A 155 -6.12 21.06 6.34
CA SER A 155 -4.84 21.16 5.62
C SER A 155 -4.90 22.24 4.54
N PRO A 156 -3.82 23.02 4.38
CA PRO A 156 -3.65 23.90 3.22
C PRO A 156 -3.73 23.16 1.87
N LEU A 157 -3.67 21.82 1.86
CA LEU A 157 -3.89 20.98 0.67
C LEU A 157 -5.37 20.87 0.24
N VAL A 158 -6.33 21.28 1.09
CA VAL A 158 -7.78 21.32 0.76
C VAL A 158 -8.29 22.77 0.67
N GLN A 159 -7.62 23.72 1.33
CA GLN A 159 -8.08 25.11 1.47
C GLN A 159 -7.78 26.04 0.28
N ARG A 160 -7.77 25.57 -0.97
CA ARG A 160 -7.79 26.48 -2.12
C ARG A 160 -9.18 26.73 -2.71
N LYS A 161 -10.21 26.06 -2.19
CA LYS A 161 -11.59 26.28 -2.63
C LYS A 161 -12.22 27.55 -2.05
N MET A 162 -11.88 27.94 -0.82
CA MET A 162 -12.50 29.14 -0.20
C MET A 162 -11.92 30.50 -0.62
N ILE A 163 -10.76 30.55 -1.27
CA ILE A 163 -10.17 31.83 -1.72
C ILE A 163 -10.71 32.24 -3.11
N LYS A 164 -11.19 31.30 -3.92
CA LYS A 164 -11.79 31.64 -5.23
C LYS A 164 -13.19 32.23 -5.10
N ASP A 165 -13.97 31.80 -4.11
CA ASP A 165 -15.32 32.32 -3.92
C ASP A 165 -15.35 33.70 -3.26
N TYR A 166 -14.28 34.10 -2.56
CA TYR A 166 -14.10 35.46 -2.05
C TYR A 166 -13.61 36.44 -3.14
N ASN A 167 -12.78 35.99 -4.08
CA ASN A 167 -12.24 36.84 -5.14
C ASN A 167 -13.16 36.96 -6.38
N THR A 168 -14.15 36.07 -6.52
CA THR A 168 -15.14 36.17 -7.63
C THR A 168 -16.34 37.07 -7.27
N ALA A 169 -16.45 37.49 -6.00
CA ALA A 169 -17.47 38.43 -5.55
C ALA A 169 -17.04 39.91 -5.66
N GLU A 170 -15.74 40.20 -5.82
CA GLU A 170 -15.21 41.58 -5.92
C GLU A 170 -14.81 42.01 -7.34
N GLU A 171 -14.79 41.12 -8.35
CA GLU A 171 -14.51 41.49 -9.74
C GLU A 171 -15.75 41.44 -10.65
N LYS A 172 -16.91 41.87 -10.12
CA LYS A 172 -18.07 42.30 -10.91
C LYS A 172 -18.42 43.76 -10.64
N SER A 173 -17.43 44.62 -10.79
CA SER A 173 -17.65 46.01 -11.18
C SER A 173 -16.54 46.42 -12.14
N ASP A 174 -16.96 46.65 -13.37
CA ASP A 174 -16.36 47.56 -14.34
C ASP A 174 -15.85 46.94 -15.65
N SER A 175 -16.43 47.52 -16.71
CA SER A 175 -16.00 47.61 -18.10
C SER A 175 -16.38 46.47 -19.06
N GLU A 176 -17.53 46.71 -19.69
CA GLU A 176 -17.83 46.39 -21.09
C GLU A 176 -16.83 47.04 -22.07
N THR A 177 -16.63 46.36 -23.21
CA THR A 177 -16.39 46.82 -24.61
C THR A 177 -15.33 45.92 -25.26
N ASP A 178 -15.30 45.62 -26.55
CA ASP A 178 -16.24 45.56 -27.68
C ASP A 178 -15.39 45.06 -28.88
N SER A 179 -15.99 44.25 -29.75
CA SER A 179 -15.66 44.02 -31.17
C SER A 179 -14.32 43.43 -31.62
N GLY A 180 -14.39 42.52 -32.60
CA GLY A 180 -13.31 42.27 -33.55
C GLY A 180 -13.26 40.86 -34.14
N GLU A 181 -13.92 40.66 -35.27
CA GLU A 181 -13.88 39.48 -36.16
C GLU A 181 -12.56 39.37 -36.97
N GLU A 182 -12.51 38.32 -37.83
CA GLU A 182 -11.54 37.94 -38.90
C GLU A 182 -10.45 36.94 -38.46
N SER A 183 -10.34 35.69 -38.94
CA SER A 183 -10.51 34.96 -40.23
C SER A 183 -9.16 34.57 -40.83
N ASP A 184 -9.11 33.33 -41.35
CA ASP A 184 -8.13 32.77 -42.31
C ASP A 184 -6.68 32.57 -41.82
N SER A 185 -5.89 31.59 -42.25
CA SER A 185 -6.01 30.44 -43.16
C SER A 185 -4.70 29.63 -43.06
N GLU A 186 -4.71 28.41 -43.63
CA GLU A 186 -3.54 27.67 -44.18
C GLU A 186 -2.39 27.24 -43.21
N GLU A 187 -1.58 26.22 -43.43
CA GLU A 187 -1.53 24.95 -44.19
C GLU A 187 -0.12 24.40 -43.85
N LYS A 188 0.15 23.10 -44.12
CA LYS A 188 1.48 22.44 -44.19
C LYS A 188 2.17 22.09 -42.86
N SER A 189 2.93 21.02 -42.72
CA SER A 189 3.31 19.87 -43.57
C SER A 189 4.21 18.95 -42.73
N ASP A 190 4.23 17.66 -43.10
CA ASP A 190 5.37 16.73 -43.11
C ASP A 190 6.21 16.55 -41.83
N SER A 191 6.13 15.38 -41.20
CA SER A 191 6.91 14.16 -41.50
C SER A 191 8.11 14.09 -40.57
N GLU A 192 8.19 13.05 -39.74
CA GLU A 192 9.48 12.51 -39.33
C GLU A 192 9.34 11.04 -38.94
N THR A 193 10.18 10.27 -39.60
CA THR A 193 10.64 8.91 -39.36
C THR A 193 11.27 8.76 -37.98
N ASP A 194 11.28 7.55 -37.41
CA ASP A 194 12.52 6.77 -37.19
C ASP A 194 12.41 5.80 -35.99
N SER A 195 13.22 4.75 -36.09
CA SER A 195 13.70 3.81 -35.09
C SER A 195 12.80 2.63 -34.72
N GLY A 196 13.12 1.50 -35.37
CA GLY A 196 12.95 0.19 -34.77
C GLY A 196 14.05 -0.07 -33.74
N GLU A 197 13.70 -0.82 -32.71
CA GLU A 197 14.66 -1.48 -31.83
C GLU A 197 14.22 -2.93 -31.63
N GLU A 198 15.16 -3.83 -31.93
CA GLU A 198 15.10 -5.26 -31.69
C GLU A 198 15.21 -5.55 -30.20
N SER A 199 14.33 -6.41 -29.70
CA SER A 199 14.37 -6.96 -28.34
C SER A 199 15.00 -8.35 -28.37
N ASP A 200 16.17 -8.50 -27.74
CA ASP A 200 16.68 -9.81 -27.32
C ASP A 200 16.73 -9.84 -25.78
N SER A 201 15.91 -10.71 -25.20
CA SER A 201 15.94 -11.06 -23.79
C SER A 201 16.14 -12.56 -23.66
N GLU A 202 17.33 -12.99 -23.26
CA GLU A 202 17.57 -14.34 -22.75
C GLU A 202 17.22 -14.41 -21.26
N GLU A 203 16.23 -15.25 -20.95
CA GLU A 203 15.97 -15.78 -19.62
C GLU A 203 17.09 -16.73 -19.18
N LYS A 204 17.55 -16.61 -17.93
CA LYS A 204 17.93 -17.78 -17.13
C LYS A 204 17.39 -17.66 -15.72
N SER A 205 16.36 -18.46 -15.47
CA SER A 205 16.07 -19.06 -14.18
C SER A 205 17.27 -19.88 -13.72
N ASP A 206 17.55 -19.86 -12.42
CA ASP A 206 17.60 -21.12 -11.67
C ASP A 206 17.47 -20.86 -10.16
N SER A 207 16.45 -21.52 -9.63
CA SER A 207 16.17 -21.77 -8.24
C SER A 207 17.12 -22.84 -7.70
N GLU A 208 17.66 -22.65 -6.51
CA GLU A 208 17.96 -23.79 -5.64
C GLU A 208 17.91 -23.38 -4.16
N SER A 209 16.96 -24.00 -3.49
CA SER A 209 16.76 -24.08 -2.05
C SER A 209 17.85 -24.95 -1.42
N ASP A 210 18.43 -24.50 -0.31
CA ASP A 210 18.97 -25.47 0.65
C ASP A 210 18.96 -24.89 2.07
N SER A 211 18.17 -25.56 2.90
CA SER A 211 18.02 -25.40 4.34
C SER A 211 19.16 -26.11 5.07
N LYS A 212 19.87 -25.40 5.95
CA LYS A 212 20.55 -26.00 7.09
C LYS A 212 20.43 -25.09 8.31
N GLU A 213 19.77 -25.63 9.31
CA GLU A 213 19.88 -25.26 10.72
C GLU A 213 21.34 -25.44 11.16
N GLU A 214 21.89 -24.43 11.83
CA GLU A 214 22.93 -24.64 12.84
C GLU A 214 22.92 -23.43 13.78
N SER A 215 22.80 -23.76 15.06
CA SER A 215 22.73 -22.89 16.23
C SER A 215 24.15 -22.52 16.66
N ASP A 216 24.46 -21.22 16.70
CA ASP A 216 25.61 -20.70 17.42
C ASP A 216 25.10 -19.68 18.45
N GLU A 217 25.32 -20.04 19.71
CA GLU A 217 25.11 -19.22 20.91
C GLU A 217 26.28 -18.24 21.02
N ASP A 218 26.03 -16.95 20.82
CA ASP A 218 26.95 -15.89 21.24
C ASP A 218 26.25 -15.07 22.33
N GLU A 219 26.72 -15.27 23.56
CA GLU A 219 26.42 -14.46 24.74
C GLU A 219 27.14 -13.11 24.60
N ASP A 220 26.40 -12.04 24.33
CA ASP A 220 26.89 -10.67 24.47
C ASP A 220 26.18 -9.97 25.64
N GLU A 221 27.01 -9.51 26.57
CA GLU A 221 26.65 -8.89 27.84
C GLU A 221 25.83 -7.59 27.66
N ASP A 222 24.70 -7.57 28.36
CA ASP A 222 23.74 -6.48 28.48
C ASP A 222 24.29 -5.36 29.39
N THR A 223 24.77 -4.27 28.80
CA THR A 223 24.93 -2.99 29.52
C THR A 223 23.79 -2.07 29.15
N GLY A 224 22.79 -2.05 30.03
CA GLY A 224 21.62 -1.19 29.92
C GLY A 224 21.96 0.30 29.79
N SER A 225 21.45 0.89 28.72
CA SER A 225 21.12 2.32 28.67
C SER A 225 19.66 2.41 28.28
N SER A 226 18.82 2.63 29.29
CA SER A 226 17.40 2.90 29.13
C SER A 226 17.23 4.32 28.57
N ASP A 227 17.28 4.46 27.26
CA ASP A 227 16.85 5.66 26.56
C ASP A 227 15.46 5.40 25.97
N GLU A 228 14.44 5.63 26.81
CA GLU A 228 13.03 5.70 26.39
C GLU A 228 12.85 6.94 25.49
N SER A 229 13.30 6.85 24.25
CA SER A 229 12.86 7.78 23.21
C SER A 229 11.42 7.43 22.84
N ILE A 230 10.49 8.03 23.57
CA ILE A 230 9.06 8.01 23.25
C ILE A 230 8.92 8.63 21.85
N GLN A 231 8.91 7.76 20.83
CA GLN A 231 8.39 8.11 19.51
C GLN A 231 6.96 8.59 19.74
N SER A 232 6.73 9.89 19.63
CA SER A 232 5.42 10.50 19.84
C SER A 232 4.43 9.82 18.90
N LYS A 233 3.63 8.87 19.41
CA LYS A 233 2.58 8.20 18.64
C LYS A 233 1.64 9.28 18.13
N LYS A 234 1.63 9.50 16.80
CA LYS A 234 0.72 10.46 16.18
C LYS A 234 -0.67 9.85 16.17
N THR A 235 -1.59 10.54 16.83
CA THR A 235 -2.99 10.16 16.96
C THR A 235 -3.87 11.05 16.08
N TRP A 236 -4.85 10.47 15.39
CA TRP A 236 -5.81 11.16 14.53
C TRP A 236 -7.25 10.80 14.87
N ILE A 237 -8.22 11.66 14.54
CA ILE A 237 -9.66 11.38 14.74
C ILE A 237 -10.37 11.53 13.39
N ASP A 238 -11.11 10.51 12.94
CA ASP A 238 -11.89 10.56 11.70
C ASP A 238 -13.26 11.26 11.86
N GLU A 239 -14.05 11.31 10.78
CA GLU A 239 -15.40 11.90 10.76
C GLU A 239 -16.35 11.22 11.76
N ASP A 240 -16.14 9.93 12.03
CA ASP A 240 -16.93 9.10 12.93
C ASP A 240 -16.34 9.07 14.36
N GLN A 241 -15.41 9.98 14.66
CA GLN A 241 -14.70 10.09 15.94
C GLN A 241 -13.80 8.90 16.29
N ARG A 242 -13.37 8.10 15.30
CA ARG A 242 -12.41 7.01 15.51
C ARG A 242 -11.00 7.53 15.62
N GLN A 243 -10.29 7.06 16.63
CA GLN A 243 -8.89 7.37 16.88
C GLN A 243 -7.97 6.47 16.05
N PHE A 244 -7.06 7.04 15.26
CA PHE A 244 -6.04 6.30 14.52
C PHE A 244 -4.65 6.54 15.12
N THR A 245 -3.91 5.47 15.39
CA THR A 245 -2.46 5.50 15.58
C THR A 245 -1.81 4.98 14.31
N ILE A 246 -0.84 5.71 13.77
CA ILE A 246 -0.30 5.38 12.45
C ILE A 246 1.15 4.94 12.56
N ASN A 247 1.43 3.74 12.03
CA ASN A 247 2.71 3.06 12.07
C ASN A 247 3.12 2.61 10.66
N PHE A 248 4.43 2.46 10.44
CA PHE A 248 4.98 2.03 9.15
C PHE A 248 6.05 0.97 9.34
N PHE A 249 6.15 0.07 8.36
CA PHE A 249 7.34 -0.77 8.22
C PHE A 249 8.44 0.00 7.48
N VAL A 250 9.69 -0.32 7.79
CA VAL A 250 10.82 0.09 6.98
C VAL A 250 10.64 -0.48 5.57
N PRO A 251 10.90 0.30 4.52
CA PRO A 251 10.77 -0.16 3.14
C PRO A 251 11.58 -1.43 2.89
N SER A 252 11.11 -2.29 1.98
CA SER A 252 11.88 -3.42 1.46
C SER A 252 12.21 -4.55 2.46
N HIS A 253 11.59 -4.61 3.64
CA HIS A 253 11.82 -5.71 4.58
C HIS A 253 10.57 -6.44 5.08
N GLY A 254 10.23 -7.50 4.34
CA GLY A 254 9.40 -8.59 4.81
C GLY A 254 8.01 -8.61 4.21
N LYS A 255 7.60 -9.82 3.85
CA LYS A 255 6.22 -10.12 3.50
C LYS A 255 5.33 -9.67 4.66
N SER A 256 4.51 -8.67 4.43
CA SER A 256 3.43 -8.30 5.33
C SER A 256 2.41 -9.46 5.41
N GLU A 257 1.48 -9.40 6.37
CA GLU A 257 0.35 -10.34 6.35
C GLU A 257 -0.45 -10.23 5.03
N CYS A 258 -0.50 -9.04 4.44
CA CYS A 258 -1.09 -8.83 3.12
C CYS A 258 -0.32 -9.56 2.01
N ASP A 259 1.01 -9.64 2.06
CA ASP A 259 1.79 -10.42 1.07
C ASP A 259 1.46 -11.90 1.12
N SER A 260 1.18 -12.44 2.30
CA SER A 260 0.70 -13.82 2.44
C SER A 260 -0.67 -14.00 1.78
N VAL A 261 -1.58 -13.03 1.98
CA VAL A 261 -2.90 -13.01 1.32
C VAL A 261 -2.75 -12.92 -0.21
N PHE A 262 -1.87 -12.05 -0.72
CA PHE A 262 -1.61 -11.95 -2.16
C PHE A 262 -0.98 -13.21 -2.73
N GLY A 263 -0.09 -13.87 -1.97
CA GLY A 263 0.46 -15.18 -2.31
C GLY A 263 -0.64 -16.23 -2.42
N GLN A 264 -1.57 -16.27 -1.46
CA GLN A 264 -2.73 -17.16 -1.48
C GLN A 264 -3.62 -16.91 -2.70
N TYR A 265 -3.94 -15.65 -3.01
CA TYR A 265 -4.74 -15.32 -4.20
C TYR A 265 -4.05 -15.74 -5.51
N SER A 266 -2.74 -15.53 -5.59
CA SER A 266 -1.94 -15.97 -6.75
C SER A 266 -1.97 -17.48 -6.90
N GLN A 267 -1.91 -18.22 -5.79
CA GLN A 267 -1.99 -19.67 -5.78
C GLN A 267 -3.39 -20.18 -6.17
N ILE A 268 -4.45 -19.57 -5.64
CA ILE A 268 -5.85 -19.87 -6.00
C ILE A 268 -6.05 -19.69 -7.51
N LEU A 269 -5.60 -18.57 -8.08
CA LEU A 269 -5.66 -18.34 -9.52
C LEU A 269 -4.88 -19.42 -10.29
N LYS A 270 -3.64 -19.73 -9.87
CA LYS A 270 -2.82 -20.73 -10.57
C LYS A 270 -3.46 -22.12 -10.58
N GLN A 271 -4.10 -22.52 -9.48
CA GLN A 271 -4.61 -23.88 -9.30
C GLN A 271 -6.04 -24.04 -9.83
N ASN A 272 -6.89 -23.03 -9.58
CA ASN A 272 -8.34 -23.17 -9.69
C ASN A 272 -8.97 -22.27 -10.75
N LEU A 273 -8.17 -21.54 -11.57
CA LEU A 273 -8.71 -20.73 -12.65
C LEU A 273 -9.62 -21.58 -13.57
N PRO A 274 -10.88 -21.18 -13.78
CA PRO A 274 -11.80 -21.89 -14.66
C PRO A 274 -11.25 -22.00 -16.09
N LYS A 275 -11.58 -23.10 -16.79
CA LYS A 275 -11.17 -23.28 -18.20
C LYS A 275 -11.73 -22.18 -19.11
N SER A 276 -12.94 -21.71 -18.84
CA SER A 276 -13.58 -20.58 -19.53
C SER A 276 -12.91 -19.23 -19.23
N GLY A 277 -12.09 -19.19 -18.19
CA GLY A 277 -11.51 -17.97 -17.67
C GLY A 277 -12.43 -17.15 -16.77
N ILE A 278 -11.95 -15.96 -16.41
CA ILE A 278 -12.68 -14.94 -15.65
C ILE A 278 -12.67 -13.65 -16.48
N CYS A 279 -13.85 -13.19 -16.87
CA CYS A 279 -14.03 -12.11 -17.85
C CYS A 279 -14.58 -10.82 -17.22
N SER A 280 -15.06 -10.85 -15.98
CA SER A 280 -15.60 -9.67 -15.30
C SER A 280 -15.13 -9.54 -13.86
N MET A 281 -15.25 -8.32 -13.31
CA MET A 281 -14.94 -8.04 -11.90
C MET A 281 -15.87 -8.83 -10.96
N SER A 282 -17.15 -8.90 -11.29
CA SER A 282 -18.13 -9.67 -10.52
C SER A 282 -17.78 -11.16 -10.49
N GLU A 283 -17.39 -11.73 -11.64
CA GLU A 283 -16.90 -13.12 -11.70
C GLU A 283 -15.62 -13.31 -10.87
N LEU A 284 -14.68 -12.37 -10.91
CA LEU A 284 -13.46 -12.42 -10.11
C LEU A 284 -13.75 -12.44 -8.62
N ILE A 285 -14.67 -11.57 -8.16
CA ILE A 285 -15.09 -11.49 -6.77
C ILE A 285 -15.80 -12.77 -6.33
N GLN A 286 -16.73 -13.27 -7.14
CA GLN A 286 -17.45 -14.52 -6.85
C GLN A 286 -16.51 -15.72 -6.83
N PHE A 287 -15.54 -15.75 -7.75
CA PHE A 287 -14.50 -16.77 -7.79
C PHE A 287 -13.69 -16.78 -6.50
N PHE A 288 -13.14 -15.63 -6.08
CA PHE A 288 -12.36 -15.58 -4.85
C PHE A 288 -13.17 -15.90 -3.60
N LYS A 289 -14.41 -15.39 -3.49
CA LYS A 289 -15.33 -15.75 -2.38
C LYS A 289 -15.46 -17.27 -2.26
N ARG A 290 -15.87 -17.94 -3.35
CA ARG A 290 -16.05 -19.39 -3.38
C ARG A 290 -14.78 -20.13 -2.98
N GLU A 291 -13.64 -19.76 -3.57
CA GLU A 291 -12.38 -20.46 -3.33
C GLU A 291 -11.85 -20.25 -1.91
N THR A 292 -11.99 -19.06 -1.32
CA THR A 292 -11.59 -18.84 0.08
C THR A 292 -12.53 -19.48 1.07
N ASP A 293 -13.83 -19.58 0.78
CA ASP A 293 -14.79 -20.28 1.65
C ASP A 293 -14.48 -21.78 1.71
N ILE A 294 -14.16 -22.40 0.58
CA ILE A 294 -13.71 -23.81 0.53
C ILE A 294 -12.43 -24.03 1.37
N LEU A 295 -11.48 -23.09 1.29
CA LEU A 295 -10.26 -23.15 2.10
C LEU A 295 -10.55 -22.98 3.60
N LEU A 296 -11.53 -22.14 3.95
CA LEU A 296 -11.94 -21.94 5.34
C LEU A 296 -12.57 -23.21 5.90
N GLU A 297 -13.50 -23.83 5.16
CA GLU A 297 -14.20 -25.07 5.55
C GLU A 297 -13.26 -26.28 5.70
N SER A 298 -12.17 -26.32 4.92
CA SER A 298 -11.18 -27.40 4.98
C SER A 298 -10.08 -27.18 6.03
N SER A 299 -10.02 -26.00 6.64
CA SER A 299 -9.05 -25.67 7.70
C SER A 299 -9.67 -25.81 9.09
N ASP A 300 -8.87 -26.17 10.10
CA ASP A 300 -9.31 -26.31 11.51
C ASP A 300 -9.61 -24.95 12.18
N ASN A 301 -10.50 -24.13 11.58
CA ASN A 301 -10.96 -22.81 12.07
C ASN A 301 -9.87 -21.74 12.30
N GLN A 302 -8.64 -21.95 11.84
CA GLN A 302 -7.55 -20.99 12.04
C GLN A 302 -7.35 -20.00 10.88
N SER A 303 -7.93 -20.28 9.71
CA SER A 303 -7.82 -19.36 8.56
C SER A 303 -8.67 -18.11 8.77
N PRO A 304 -8.17 -16.91 8.45
CA PRO A 304 -8.99 -15.71 8.52
C PRO A 304 -10.11 -15.79 7.48
N GLN A 305 -11.28 -15.25 7.82
CA GLN A 305 -12.35 -15.10 6.84
C GLN A 305 -12.03 -13.94 5.89
N HIS A 306 -12.34 -14.12 4.61
CA HIS A 306 -12.12 -13.12 3.56
C HIS A 306 -13.44 -12.42 3.19
N SER A 307 -13.36 -11.13 2.90
CA SER A 307 -14.49 -10.30 2.45
C SER A 307 -14.04 -9.46 1.28
N PHE A 308 -14.80 -9.53 0.19
CA PHE A 308 -14.40 -8.96 -1.10
C PHE A 308 -15.39 -7.91 -1.58
N PHE A 309 -14.84 -6.81 -2.08
CA PHE A 309 -15.58 -5.63 -2.51
C PHE A 309 -15.11 -5.19 -3.90
N GLU A 310 -16.03 -4.57 -4.64
CA GLU A 310 -15.72 -3.83 -5.85
C GLU A 310 -15.68 -2.35 -5.51
N PHE A 311 -14.66 -1.66 -6.00
CA PHE A 311 -14.58 -0.20 -5.96
C PHE A 311 -14.39 0.33 -7.37
N ASP A 312 -15.23 1.29 -7.73
CA ASP A 312 -15.10 2.03 -8.98
C ASP A 312 -15.37 3.51 -8.72
N CYS A 313 -14.71 4.38 -9.48
CA CYS A 313 -15.02 5.79 -9.49
C CYS A 313 -14.77 6.39 -10.87
N GLU A 314 -15.78 7.09 -11.40
CA GLU A 314 -15.67 7.78 -12.69
C GLU A 314 -14.66 8.94 -12.64
N SER A 315 -14.57 9.62 -11.50
CA SER A 315 -13.59 10.69 -11.28
C SER A 315 -13.16 10.81 -9.82
N LEU A 316 -11.89 11.18 -9.64
CA LEU A 316 -11.38 11.64 -8.35
C LEU A 316 -11.62 13.14 -8.28
N GLN A 317 -12.36 13.60 -7.26
CA GLN A 317 -12.59 15.03 -7.06
C GLN A 317 -11.27 15.66 -6.62
N GLU A 318 -10.70 16.46 -7.52
CA GLU A 318 -9.45 17.23 -7.35
C GLU A 318 -8.24 16.32 -7.05
N THR A 319 -7.47 15.97 -8.08
CA THR A 319 -6.15 15.34 -7.89
C THR A 319 -5.28 16.29 -7.07
N ALA A 320 -4.84 15.86 -5.88
CA ALA A 320 -3.82 16.58 -5.15
C ALA A 320 -2.63 16.77 -6.10
N GLN A 321 -2.35 18.02 -6.48
CA GLN A 321 -1.19 18.33 -7.30
C GLN A 321 0.03 17.81 -6.56
N LYS A 322 0.83 16.97 -7.23
CA LYS A 322 2.10 16.47 -6.72
C LYS A 322 2.88 17.67 -6.17
N LEU A 323 3.00 17.77 -4.85
CA LEU A 323 3.74 18.86 -4.23
C LEU A 323 5.23 18.54 -4.41
N ASP A 324 5.85 19.11 -5.43
CA ASP A 324 7.29 19.00 -5.63
C ASP A 324 7.99 19.95 -4.64
N ILE A 325 8.21 19.46 -3.42
CA ILE A 325 8.99 20.18 -2.42
C ILE A 325 10.47 19.91 -2.70
N LYS A 326 11.09 20.79 -3.49
CA LYS A 326 12.54 20.73 -3.75
C LYS A 326 13.31 20.73 -2.42
N GLY A 327 14.13 19.71 -2.22
CA GLY A 327 14.93 19.55 -1.01
C GLY A 327 14.19 19.00 0.21
N PHE A 328 12.96 18.46 0.09
CA PHE A 328 12.27 17.90 1.27
C PHE A 328 13.09 16.85 2.02
N MET A 329 13.82 15.99 1.31
CA MET A 329 14.72 15.02 1.91
C MET A 329 15.88 15.65 2.69
N THR A 330 16.30 16.88 2.34
CA THR A 330 17.33 17.61 3.09
C THR A 330 16.78 18.29 4.35
N HIS A 331 15.47 18.37 4.51
CA HIS A 331 14.79 18.93 5.68
C HIS A 331 14.33 17.85 6.68
N LEU A 332 14.39 16.57 6.29
CA LEU A 332 14.27 15.44 7.21
C LEU A 332 15.63 15.25 7.92
N HIS A 333 15.86 16.05 8.95
CA HIS A 333 16.96 15.78 9.88
C HIS A 333 16.56 14.59 10.76
N TYR A 334 17.20 13.45 10.52
CA TYR A 334 17.19 12.33 11.46
C TYR A 334 18.20 12.67 12.55
N HIS A 335 17.73 12.87 13.77
CA HIS A 335 18.62 12.80 14.93
C HIS A 335 18.96 11.33 15.14
N VAL A 336 20.18 10.94 14.73
CA VAL A 336 20.80 9.72 15.23
C VAL A 336 21.15 10.02 16.69
N THR A 337 20.47 9.33 17.60
CA THR A 337 20.81 9.31 19.02
C THR A 337 21.74 8.12 19.19
N ASP A 338 22.97 8.39 19.65
CA ASP A 338 24.00 7.38 19.92
C ASP A 338 23.64 6.50 21.11
#